data_AF-A0A6N7JHE1-F1
#
_entry.id   AF-A0A6N7JHE1-F1
#
_cell.length_a   1.000
_cell.length_b   1.000
_cell.length_c   1.000
_cell.angle_alpha   90.00
_cell.angle_beta   90.00
_cell.angle_gamma   90.00
#
_symmetry.space_group_name_H-M   'P 1'
#
loop_
_entity.id
_entity.type
_entity.pdbx_description
1 polymer ?
#
loop_
_entity_poly.entity_id
_entity_poly.type
_entity_poly.pdbx_seq_one_letter_code
_entity_poly.pdbx_strand_id
1 'polypeptide(L)'
;MHHRQILDLALRELPAARAAYVRKVADALNGDPALEEREHLMFPVLAAAAAGIEPILAPADCARQVVVFMQRHAEGVAHTLYSATYLQDQKTAMAPWAVRLQADIAIAIMDQLSSGNLTLNEPKVWRFRADGATGTTMTGGPFFPYEDGEEEM
;
A
#
# COMPACT_ATOMS: atom_id res chain seq x y z
N MET A 1 -8.87 26.15 7.32
CA MET A 1 -7.47 25.77 7.58
C MET A 1 -6.98 24.91 6.43
N HIS A 2 -5.73 25.03 5.98
CA HIS A 2 -5.19 24.19 4.90
C HIS A 2 -4.94 22.76 5.42
N HIS A 3 -5.96 21.91 5.49
CA HIS A 3 -5.83 20.50 5.91
C HIS A 3 -4.85 19.70 5.03
N ARG A 4 -4.63 20.16 3.79
CA ARG A 4 -3.56 19.68 2.90
C ARG A 4 -2.14 19.86 3.46
N GLN A 5 -1.90 20.88 4.30
CA GLN A 5 -0.60 21.07 4.96
C GLN A 5 -0.29 19.95 5.96
N ILE A 6 -1.30 19.38 6.61
CA ILE A 6 -1.14 18.24 7.54
C ILE A 6 -0.62 17.02 6.76
N LEU A 7 -1.21 16.78 5.58
CA LEU A 7 -0.75 15.74 4.67
C LEU A 7 0.68 16.02 4.18
N ASP A 8 0.96 17.23 3.70
CA ASP A 8 2.30 17.58 3.21
C ASP A 8 3.38 17.43 4.28
N LEU A 9 3.08 17.70 5.55
CA LEU A 9 4.00 17.47 6.65
C LEU A 9 4.27 15.96 6.83
N ALA A 10 3.23 15.14 6.86
CA ALA A 10 3.34 13.68 7.00
C ALA A 10 4.12 13.04 5.84
N LEU A 11 3.98 13.57 4.62
CA LEU A 11 4.67 13.07 3.44
C LEU A 11 6.17 13.36 3.43
N ARG A 12 6.64 14.39 4.15
CA ARG A 12 8.08 14.73 4.21
C ARG A 12 8.91 13.66 4.93
N GLU A 13 8.30 12.93 5.84
CA GLU A 13 8.97 11.88 6.62
C GLU A 13 9.03 10.54 5.84
N LEU A 14 8.38 10.44 4.69
CA LEU A 14 8.28 9.21 3.91
C LEU A 14 9.30 9.13 2.77
N PRO A 15 9.70 7.91 2.35
CA PRO A 15 10.48 7.72 1.14
C PRO A 15 9.80 8.35 -0.09
N ALA A 16 10.58 8.98 -0.98
CA ALA A 16 10.06 9.77 -2.09
C ALA A 16 9.04 9.04 -2.98
N ALA A 17 9.26 7.74 -3.25
CA ALA A 17 8.33 6.93 -4.04
C ALA A 17 6.96 6.76 -3.36
N ARG A 18 6.95 6.53 -2.04
CA ARG A 18 5.71 6.41 -1.26
C ARG A 18 5.01 7.76 -1.11
N ALA A 19 5.77 8.81 -0.85
CA ALA A 19 5.23 10.16 -0.78
C ALA A 19 4.56 10.57 -2.11
N ALA A 20 5.20 10.28 -3.24
CA ALA A 20 4.63 10.54 -4.57
C ALA A 20 3.35 9.72 -4.83
N TYR A 21 3.31 8.47 -4.39
CA TYR A 21 2.10 7.63 -4.48
C TYR A 21 0.93 8.24 -3.69
N VAL A 22 1.14 8.56 -2.41
CA VAL A 22 0.07 9.13 -1.56
C VAL A 22 -0.37 10.50 -2.06
N ARG A 23 0.53 11.29 -2.66
CA ARG A 23 0.14 12.54 -3.37
C ARG A 23 -0.82 12.28 -4.52
N LYS A 24 -0.54 11.28 -5.37
CA LYS A 24 -1.45 10.90 -6.46
C LYS A 24 -2.81 10.43 -5.95
N VAL A 25 -2.84 9.72 -4.82
CA VAL A 25 -4.10 9.33 -4.17
C VAL A 25 -4.88 10.56 -3.69
N ALA A 26 -4.21 11.50 -3.03
CA ALA A 26 -4.82 12.74 -2.57
C ALA A 26 -5.33 13.61 -3.74
N ASP A 27 -4.60 13.67 -4.84
CA ASP A 27 -5.02 14.41 -6.04
C ASP A 27 -6.24 13.74 -6.73
N ALA A 28 -6.31 12.41 -6.74
CA ALA A 28 -7.49 11.68 -7.23
C ALA A 28 -8.73 11.93 -6.36
N LEU A 29 -8.55 12.12 -5.05
CA LEU A 29 -9.63 12.39 -4.10
C LEU A 29 -10.17 13.83 -4.17
N ASN A 30 -9.31 14.80 -4.44
CA ASN A 30 -9.67 16.23 -4.56
C ASN A 30 -10.62 16.51 -5.75
N GLY A 31 -10.78 15.56 -6.67
CA GLY A 31 -11.74 15.64 -7.78
C GLY A 31 -13.01 14.83 -7.59
N ASP A 32 -13.21 14.17 -6.44
CA ASP A 32 -14.34 13.26 -6.23
C ASP A 32 -15.56 14.01 -5.66
N PRO A 33 -16.69 14.07 -6.41
CA PRO A 33 -17.89 14.79 -5.98
C PRO A 33 -18.54 14.19 -4.73
N ALA A 34 -18.26 12.92 -4.39
CA ALA A 34 -18.79 12.29 -3.19
C ALA A 34 -18.15 12.85 -1.89
N LEU A 35 -17.05 13.58 -2.01
CA LEU A 35 -16.29 14.13 -0.88
C LEU A 35 -16.29 15.66 -0.83
N GLU A 36 -16.99 16.36 -1.71
CA GLU A 36 -16.91 17.83 -1.86
C GLU A 36 -17.14 18.58 -0.53
N GLU A 37 -18.12 18.17 0.28
CA GLU A 37 -18.39 18.77 1.61
C GLU A 37 -17.49 18.21 2.73
N ARG A 38 -16.83 17.07 2.51
CA ARG A 38 -16.11 16.27 3.52
C ARG A 38 -14.62 16.13 3.26
N GLU A 39 -14.10 16.81 2.24
CA GLU A 39 -12.71 16.71 1.78
C GLU A 39 -11.71 17.07 2.89
N HIS A 40 -12.07 18.04 3.73
CA HIS A 40 -11.23 18.43 4.86
C HIS A 40 -11.03 17.32 5.90
N LEU A 41 -11.96 16.36 6.01
CA LEU A 41 -11.90 15.26 6.98
C LEU A 41 -10.99 14.11 6.53
N MET A 42 -10.80 13.92 5.22
CA MET A 42 -9.96 12.83 4.72
C MET A 42 -8.47 13.09 4.91
N PHE A 43 -8.00 14.34 4.82
CA PHE A 43 -6.57 14.64 4.88
C PHE A 43 -5.89 14.22 6.20
N PRO A 44 -6.50 14.45 7.39
CA PRO A 44 -5.92 13.99 8.65
C PRO A 44 -5.84 12.47 8.76
N VAL A 45 -6.87 11.76 8.30
CA VAL A 45 -6.89 10.29 8.29
C VAL A 45 -5.84 9.75 7.32
N LEU A 46 -5.76 10.32 6.11
CA LEU A 46 -4.78 9.94 5.11
C LEU A 46 -3.34 10.23 5.59
N ALA A 47 -3.12 11.37 6.25
CA ALA A 47 -1.83 11.74 6.82
C ALA A 47 -1.39 10.75 7.92
N ALA A 48 -2.31 10.35 8.80
CA ALA A 48 -2.04 9.35 9.84
C ALA A 48 -1.80 7.94 9.25
N ALA A 49 -2.49 7.60 8.15
CA ALA A 49 -2.35 6.30 7.48
C ALA A 49 -1.16 6.22 6.53
N ALA A 50 -0.60 7.35 6.07
CA ALA A 50 0.33 7.44 4.95
C ALA A 50 1.53 6.49 5.04
N ALA A 51 2.07 6.26 6.25
CA ALA A 51 3.22 5.38 6.45
C ALA A 51 2.93 3.89 6.18
N GLY A 52 1.68 3.44 6.37
CA GLY A 52 1.26 2.05 6.20
C GLY A 52 0.46 1.80 4.92
N ILE A 53 0.26 2.81 4.07
CA ILE A 53 -0.36 2.59 2.76
C ILE A 53 0.72 2.05 1.81
N GLU A 54 0.52 0.83 1.32
CA GLU A 54 1.40 0.20 0.36
C GLU A 54 1.03 0.60 -1.08
N PRO A 55 2.01 0.94 -1.94
CA PRO A 55 1.76 1.36 -3.33
C PRO A 55 1.54 0.14 -4.24
N ILE A 56 0.58 -0.71 -3.88
CA ILE A 56 0.22 -1.94 -4.60
C ILE A 56 -0.97 -1.68 -5.54
N LEU A 57 -2.02 -1.02 -5.02
CA LEU A 57 -3.16 -0.63 -5.83
C LEU A 57 -2.82 0.54 -6.76
N ALA A 58 -3.56 0.68 -7.85
CA ALA A 58 -3.55 1.92 -8.60
C ALA A 58 -4.04 3.08 -7.70
N PRO A 59 -3.48 4.31 -7.82
CA PRO A 59 -3.87 5.43 -6.97
C PRO A 59 -5.37 5.73 -6.97
N ALA A 60 -6.04 5.55 -8.12
CA ALA A 60 -7.49 5.74 -8.25
C ALA A 60 -8.29 4.68 -7.48
N ASP A 61 -7.83 3.43 -7.45
CA ASP A 61 -8.51 2.37 -6.71
C ASP A 61 -8.28 2.50 -5.21
N CYS A 62 -7.08 2.92 -4.80
CA CYS A 62 -6.82 3.30 -3.42
C CYS A 62 -7.70 4.50 -2.99
N ALA A 63 -7.84 5.53 -3.83
CA ALA A 63 -8.72 6.65 -3.58
C ALA A 63 -10.18 6.19 -3.39
N ARG A 64 -10.66 5.28 -4.24
CA ARG A 64 -12.00 4.69 -4.10
C ARG A 64 -12.21 4.02 -2.74
N GLN A 65 -11.20 3.32 -2.21
CA GLN A 65 -11.28 2.74 -0.87
C GLN A 65 -11.37 3.82 0.22
N VAL A 66 -10.62 4.92 0.08
CA VAL A 66 -10.74 6.07 1.00
C VAL A 66 -12.16 6.68 0.94
N VAL A 67 -12.75 6.81 -0.25
CA VAL A 67 -14.13 7.30 -0.41
C VAL A 67 -15.12 6.38 0.31
N VAL A 68 -15.05 5.07 0.06
CA VAL A 68 -15.91 4.06 0.70
C VAL A 68 -15.76 4.09 2.22
N PHE A 69 -14.53 4.22 2.71
CA PHE A 69 -14.25 4.36 4.13
C PHE A 69 -14.90 5.62 4.72
N MET A 70 -14.75 6.77 4.07
CA MET A 70 -15.34 8.03 4.53
C MET A 70 -16.86 7.99 4.48
N GLN A 71 -17.49 7.32 3.52
CA GLN A 71 -18.94 7.14 3.49
C GLN A 71 -19.46 6.38 4.71
N ARG A 72 -18.69 5.43 5.24
CA ARG A 72 -19.07 4.62 6.42
C ARG A 72 -18.71 5.26 7.75
N HIS A 73 -17.65 6.07 7.79
CA HIS A 73 -17.01 6.50 9.04
C HIS A 73 -16.88 8.02 9.21
N ALA A 74 -17.35 8.84 8.26
CA ALA A 74 -17.20 10.31 8.30
C ALA A 74 -17.66 10.93 9.62
N GLU A 75 -18.78 10.50 10.20
CA GLU A 75 -19.28 11.05 11.47
C GLU A 75 -18.33 10.78 12.64
N GLY A 76 -17.77 9.57 12.73
CA GLY A 76 -16.81 9.21 13.77
C GLY A 76 -15.47 9.93 13.61
N VAL A 77 -15.02 10.09 12.36
CA VAL A 77 -13.83 10.88 12.03
C VAL A 77 -14.04 12.35 12.42
N ALA A 78 -15.19 12.93 12.06
CA ALA A 78 -15.53 14.30 12.43
C ALA A 78 -15.59 14.48 13.96
N HIS A 79 -16.24 13.55 14.68
CA HIS A 79 -16.28 13.59 16.14
C HIS A 79 -14.88 13.57 16.77
N THR A 80 -13.97 12.77 16.20
CA THR A 80 -12.57 12.71 16.65
C THR A 80 -11.82 14.00 16.32
N LEU A 81 -12.05 14.57 15.13
CA LEU A 81 -11.38 15.80 14.70
C LEU A 81 -11.75 17.02 15.56
N TYR A 82 -12.98 17.03 16.08
CA TYR A 82 -13.47 18.07 16.99
C TYR A 82 -13.28 17.74 18.48
N SER A 83 -12.62 16.63 18.82
CA SER A 83 -12.39 16.25 20.22
C SER A 83 -11.21 17.02 20.84
N ALA A 84 -11.21 17.14 22.16
CA ALA A 84 -10.08 17.70 22.91
C ALA A 84 -8.80 16.86 22.74
N THR A 85 -8.93 15.55 22.53
CA THR A 85 -7.78 14.65 22.34
C THR A 85 -7.03 14.94 21.05
N TYR A 86 -7.73 15.29 19.98
CA TYR A 86 -7.10 15.68 18.71
C TYR A 86 -6.30 16.99 18.83
N LEU A 87 -6.78 17.94 19.62
CA LEU A 87 -6.05 19.20 19.88
C LEU A 87 -4.75 18.98 20.67
N GLN A 88 -4.70 17.95 21.50
CA GLN A 88 -3.51 17.60 22.28
C GLN A 88 -2.50 16.80 21.45
N ASP A 89 -2.97 15.77 20.74
CA ASP A 89 -2.14 14.93 19.87
C ASP A 89 -2.96 14.42 18.68
N GLN A 90 -2.78 15.09 17.54
CA GLN A 90 -3.48 14.78 16.30
C GLN A 90 -3.17 13.38 15.77
N LYS A 91 -1.91 12.93 15.90
CA LYS A 91 -1.45 11.65 15.34
C LYS A 91 -2.00 10.50 16.14
N THR A 92 -1.94 10.59 17.47
CA THR A 92 -2.47 9.55 18.37
C THR A 92 -3.99 9.47 18.30
N ALA A 93 -4.69 10.61 18.22
CA ALA A 93 -6.14 10.63 18.08
C ALA A 93 -6.64 9.99 16.77
N MET A 94 -5.90 10.16 15.67
CA MET A 94 -6.27 9.62 14.35
C MET A 94 -5.76 8.20 14.09
N ALA A 95 -4.87 7.66 14.94
CA ALA A 95 -4.30 6.32 14.77
C ALA A 95 -5.34 5.20 14.62
N PRO A 96 -6.46 5.15 15.37
CA PRO A 96 -7.48 4.11 15.19
C PRO A 96 -8.14 4.15 13.81
N TRP A 97 -8.36 5.36 13.27
CA TRP A 97 -8.92 5.54 11.94
C TRP A 97 -7.92 5.16 10.84
N ALA A 98 -6.65 5.50 11.04
CA ALA A 98 -5.57 5.10 10.15
C ALA A 98 -5.44 3.57 10.04
N VAL A 99 -5.49 2.85 11.17
CA VAL A 99 -5.43 1.39 11.20
C VAL A 99 -6.62 0.77 10.46
N ARG A 100 -7.82 1.31 10.66
CA ARG A 100 -9.03 0.83 9.96
C ARG A 100 -8.94 1.07 8.46
N LEU A 101 -8.49 2.24 8.04
CA LEU A 101 -8.31 2.54 6.62
C LEU A 101 -7.26 1.62 5.97
N GLN A 102 -6.14 1.36 6.66
CA GLN A 102 -5.12 0.42 6.19
C GLN A 102 -5.68 -1.00 6.07
N ALA A 103 -6.50 -1.44 7.02
CA ALA A 103 -7.16 -2.74 6.97
C ALA A 103 -8.12 -2.84 5.76
N ASP A 104 -8.94 -1.83 5.51
CA ASP A 104 -9.85 -1.81 4.35
C ASP A 104 -9.07 -1.85 3.02
N ILE A 105 -7.97 -1.11 2.92
CA ILE A 105 -7.08 -1.15 1.74
C ILE A 105 -6.44 -2.54 1.58
N ALA A 106 -5.97 -3.15 2.67
CA ALA A 106 -5.38 -4.48 2.65
C ALA A 106 -6.40 -5.55 2.22
N ILE A 107 -7.64 -5.48 2.70
CA ILE A 107 -8.73 -6.36 2.26
C ILE A 107 -8.97 -6.18 0.76
N ALA A 108 -9.05 -4.94 0.28
CA ALA A 108 -9.23 -4.68 -1.15
C ALA A 108 -8.08 -5.21 -2.01
N ILE A 109 -6.84 -5.14 -1.53
CA ILE A 109 -5.68 -5.75 -2.20
C ILE A 109 -5.87 -7.27 -2.29
N MET A 110 -6.18 -7.93 -1.17
CA MET A 110 -6.37 -9.38 -1.11
C MET A 110 -7.52 -9.86 -2.00
N ASP A 111 -8.60 -9.09 -2.08
CA ASP A 111 -9.74 -9.38 -2.96
C ASP A 111 -9.34 -9.26 -4.45
N GLN A 112 -8.53 -8.27 -4.82
CA GLN A 112 -8.03 -8.15 -6.20
C GLN A 112 -7.00 -9.22 -6.56
N LEU A 113 -6.17 -9.65 -5.60
CA LEU A 113 -5.24 -10.77 -5.76
C LEU A 113 -6.00 -12.07 -5.98
N SER A 114 -7.00 -12.36 -5.15
CA SER A 114 -7.78 -13.60 -5.23
C SER A 114 -8.67 -13.66 -6.49
N SER A 115 -9.14 -12.52 -6.98
CA SER A 115 -9.88 -12.44 -8.26
C SER A 115 -9.00 -12.42 -9.51
N GLY A 116 -7.66 -12.37 -9.35
CA GLY A 116 -6.71 -12.34 -10.47
C GLY A 116 -6.63 -11.00 -11.20
N ASN A 117 -7.28 -9.95 -10.68
CA ASN A 117 -7.25 -8.60 -11.26
C ASN A 117 -5.96 -7.83 -10.91
N LEU A 118 -5.25 -8.28 -9.88
CA LEU A 118 -3.97 -7.73 -9.48
C LEU A 118 -2.89 -8.81 -9.60
N THR A 119 -1.86 -8.54 -10.39
CA THR A 119 -0.65 -9.35 -10.43
C THR A 119 0.43 -8.64 -9.63
N LEU A 120 0.87 -9.25 -8.52
CA LEU A 120 2.09 -8.80 -7.88
C LEU A 120 3.22 -9.08 -8.86
N ASN A 121 3.96 -8.03 -9.25
CA ASN A 121 5.28 -8.20 -9.84
C ASN A 121 6.21 -8.76 -8.75
N GLU A 122 6.01 -10.01 -8.38
CA GLU A 122 6.99 -10.75 -7.61
C GLU A 122 8.30 -10.70 -8.43
N PRO A 123 9.44 -10.40 -7.81
CA PRO A 123 10.72 -10.57 -8.50
C PRO A 123 10.75 -12.00 -9.03
N LYS A 124 11.09 -12.19 -10.31
CA LYS A 124 11.22 -13.53 -10.90
C LYS A 124 12.22 -14.33 -10.06
N VAL A 125 11.73 -15.11 -9.10
CA VAL A 125 12.57 -16.00 -8.30
C VAL A 125 12.64 -17.31 -9.06
N TRP A 126 13.83 -17.59 -9.61
CA TRP A 126 14.13 -18.91 -10.17
C TRP A 126 14.15 -19.93 -9.04
N ARG A 127 13.07 -20.69 -8.90
CA ARG A 127 13.00 -21.81 -7.96
C ARG A 127 13.58 -23.05 -8.64
N PHE A 128 14.84 -23.37 -8.32
CA PHE A 128 15.41 -24.66 -8.68
C PHE A 128 14.84 -25.74 -7.75
N ARG A 129 13.92 -26.55 -8.26
CA ARG A 129 13.44 -27.76 -7.58
C ARG A 129 14.30 -28.92 -8.06
N ALA A 130 15.19 -29.41 -7.19
CA ALA A 130 15.77 -30.73 -7.36
C ALA A 130 14.72 -31.75 -6.92
N ASP A 131 13.91 -32.24 -7.84
CA ASP A 131 13.15 -33.46 -7.59
C ASP A 131 14.16 -34.60 -7.47
N GLY A 132 14.47 -34.95 -6.22
CA GLY A 132 15.32 -36.07 -5.88
C GLY A 132 14.69 -37.35 -6.37
N ALA A 133 15.15 -37.81 -7.54
CA ALA A 133 14.83 -39.10 -8.09
C ALA A 133 15.25 -40.20 -7.10
N THR A 134 14.27 -40.86 -6.50
CA THR A 134 14.41 -42.23 -6.04
C THR A 134 14.70 -43.12 -7.25
N GLY A 135 15.89 -43.70 -7.31
CA GLY A 135 16.16 -44.85 -8.18
C GLY A 135 17.35 -44.68 -9.12
N THR A 136 18.54 -44.97 -8.59
CA THR A 136 19.54 -45.84 -9.22
C THR A 136 19.79 -45.66 -10.73
N THR A 137 20.79 -44.85 -11.10
CA THR A 137 22.01 -45.24 -11.85
C THR A 137 22.78 -43.98 -12.25
N MET A 138 24.10 -44.14 -12.32
CA MET A 138 25.11 -43.08 -12.43
C MET A 138 24.87 -42.06 -13.57
N THR A 139 25.52 -40.89 -13.42
CA THR A 139 25.57 -39.68 -14.27
C THR A 139 24.56 -38.58 -13.89
N GLY A 140 24.90 -37.79 -12.87
CA GLY A 140 24.05 -36.71 -12.38
C GLY A 140 24.84 -35.64 -11.63
N GLY A 141 25.64 -34.87 -12.37
CA GLY A 141 26.06 -33.53 -11.95
C GLY A 141 25.16 -32.47 -12.59
N PRO A 142 24.93 -31.32 -11.96
CA PRO A 142 24.22 -30.22 -12.60
C PRO A 142 24.98 -29.76 -13.85
N PHE A 143 24.30 -29.62 -14.99
CA PHE A 143 24.86 -29.00 -16.18
C PHE A 143 25.02 -27.50 -15.91
N PHE A 144 26.20 -27.11 -15.43
CA PHE A 144 26.63 -25.72 -15.37
C PHE A 144 27.01 -25.30 -16.80
N PRO A 145 26.46 -24.20 -17.35
CA PRO A 145 26.82 -23.72 -18.69
C PRO A 145 28.22 -23.06 -18.76
N TYR A 146 29.10 -23.41 -17.83
CA TYR A 146 30.53 -23.13 -17.84
C TYR A 146 31.27 -24.46 -17.66
N GLU A 147 30.99 -25.45 -18.52
CA GLU A 147 32.02 -26.44 -18.85
C GLU A 147 32.93 -25.75 -19.87
N ASP A 148 33.85 -24.92 -19.37
CA ASP A 148 34.97 -24.44 -20.16
C ASP A 148 35.80 -25.67 -20.53
N GLY A 149 35.91 -25.88 -21.84
CA GLY A 149 36.50 -27.05 -22.46
C GLY A 149 37.92 -27.29 -21.98
N GLU A 150 38.23 -28.57 -21.88
CA GLU A 150 39.58 -29.10 -21.87
C GLU A 150 40.37 -28.49 -23.05
N GLU A 151 41.23 -27.52 -22.77
CA GLU A 151 42.34 -27.19 -23.67
C GLU A 151 43.40 -28.27 -23.50
N GLU A 152 43.38 -29.26 -24.40
CA GLU A 152 44.53 -30.09 -24.73
C GLU A 152 45.70 -29.20 -25.18
N MET A 153 46.81 -29.21 -24.42
CA MET A 153 48.20 -29.29 -24.90
C MET A 153 49.21 -29.38 -23.75
#